data_AF-A0A2G9Q8B9-F1
#
_entry.id   AF-A0A2G9Q8B9-F1
#
_cell.length_a   1.000
_cell.length_b   1.000
_cell.length_c   1.000
_cell.angle_alpha   90.00
_cell.angle_beta   90.00
_cell.angle_gamma   90.00
#
_symmetry.space_group_name_H-M   'P 1'
#
loop_
_entity.id
_entity.type
_entity.pdbx_description
1 polymer ?
#
loop_
_entity_poly.entity_id
_entity_poly.type
_entity_poly.pdbx_seq_one_letter_code
_entity_poly.pdbx_strand_id
1 'polypeptide(L)'
;MAERLSGTSAEESPELQTSRSRRRYKATNMAFEEMVEMVAILGREDYDGKKGPYTRPNMRKYKIMSSVVTTIEEKFGIKWAKEQLRKCWSDLKN
;
A
#
# COMPACT_ATOMS: atom_id res chain seq x y z
N MET A 1 30.81 41.41 2.47
CA MET A 1 29.35 41.55 2.35
C MET A 1 28.71 40.21 2.66
N ALA A 2 27.53 40.27 3.28
CA ALA A 2 26.76 39.27 4.00
C ALA A 2 26.81 37.79 3.57
N GLU A 3 26.76 36.96 4.61
CA GLU A 3 26.26 35.58 4.67
C GLU A 3 25.03 35.32 3.78
N ARG A 4 24.84 34.05 3.36
CA ARG A 4 23.75 33.18 3.84
C ARG A 4 23.68 31.88 3.03
N LEU A 5 23.93 30.78 3.72
CA LEU A 5 23.52 29.42 3.34
C LEU A 5 21.98 29.36 3.36
N SER A 6 21.37 28.89 2.27
CA SER A 6 19.94 28.52 2.17
C SER A 6 19.76 27.72 0.89
N GLY A 7 19.11 26.57 0.85
CA GLY A 7 18.35 25.88 1.87
C GLY A 7 18.04 24.48 1.33
N THR A 8 17.91 23.57 2.28
CA THR A 8 17.68 22.15 2.14
C THR A 8 16.41 21.84 1.36
N SER A 9 16.48 20.93 0.39
CA SER A 9 15.38 20.00 0.15
C SER A 9 16.01 18.65 -0.15
N ALA A 10 16.42 17.98 0.93
CA ALA A 10 16.56 16.54 0.91
C ALA A 10 15.17 16.01 0.55
N GLU A 11 15.00 15.61 -0.70
CA GLU A 11 13.95 14.66 -1.06
C GLU A 11 14.34 13.33 -0.40
N GLU A 12 14.07 13.26 0.90
CA GLU A 12 14.20 12.08 1.73
C GLU A 12 13.06 11.13 1.33
N SER A 13 13.24 10.48 0.19
CA SER A 13 12.57 9.23 -0.08
C SER A 13 13.19 8.20 0.89
N PRO A 14 12.41 7.59 1.80
CA PRO A 14 12.98 6.66 2.75
C PRO A 14 13.38 5.38 2.00
N GLU A 15 14.66 5.24 1.65
CA GLU A 15 15.26 3.95 1.34
C GLU A 15 15.20 3.09 2.62
N LEU A 16 14.17 2.26 2.71
CA LEU A 16 13.93 1.38 3.85
C LEU A 16 14.90 0.19 3.77
N GLN A 17 16.11 0.39 4.28
CA GLN A 17 16.99 -0.71 4.63
C GLN A 17 16.51 -1.38 5.91
N THR A 18 16.01 -2.61 5.81
CA THR A 18 15.81 -3.47 6.98
C THR A 18 16.53 -4.80 6.81
N SER A 19 17.74 -4.86 7.35
CA SER A 19 18.42 -6.12 7.68
C SER A 19 17.76 -6.71 8.93
N ARG A 20 17.04 -7.83 8.81
CA ARG A 20 16.61 -8.58 10.01
C ARG A 20 16.36 -10.08 9.78
N SER A 21 17.28 -10.87 10.34
CA SER A 21 17.22 -12.29 10.77
C SER A 21 15.92 -13.09 10.55
N ARG A 22 16.04 -14.24 9.86
CA ARG A 22 15.01 -15.28 9.66
C ARG A 22 14.52 -15.86 11.00
N ARG A 23 13.42 -15.32 11.55
CA ARG A 23 12.58 -16.00 12.55
C ARG A 23 11.43 -16.73 11.86
N ARG A 24 11.07 -17.92 12.37
CA ARG A 24 9.99 -18.80 11.89
C ARG A 24 8.70 -17.98 11.65
N TYR A 25 8.17 -18.10 10.42
CA TYR A 25 7.06 -17.30 9.89
C TYR A 25 5.73 -17.81 10.48
N LYS A 26 5.36 -17.27 11.66
CA LYS A 26 4.04 -17.41 12.26
C LYS A 26 3.09 -16.54 11.44
N ALA A 27 1.88 -17.06 11.13
CA ALA A 27 0.86 -16.47 10.25
C ALA A 27 1.06 -14.97 10.01
N THR A 28 1.53 -14.59 8.83
CA THR A 28 1.94 -13.21 8.63
C THR A 28 0.77 -12.29 8.47
N ASN A 29 0.57 -11.52 9.52
CA ASN A 29 0.16 -10.14 9.37
C ASN A 29 1.11 -9.49 8.34
N MET A 30 0.55 -8.81 7.34
CA MET A 30 1.31 -7.99 6.40
C MET A 30 2.24 -7.05 7.16
N ALA A 31 3.40 -6.73 6.56
CA ALA A 31 4.25 -5.69 7.10
C ALA A 31 3.49 -4.35 7.14
N PHE A 32 3.80 -3.51 8.13
CA PHE A 32 3.15 -2.20 8.27
C PHE A 32 3.27 -1.35 6.99
N GLU A 33 4.42 -1.40 6.33
CA GLU A 33 4.68 -0.70 5.06
C GLU A 33 3.76 -1.21 3.93
N GLU A 34 3.58 -2.53 3.80
CA GLU A 34 2.65 -3.12 2.83
C GLU A 34 1.20 -2.71 3.12
N MET A 35 0.83 -2.66 4.41
CA MET A 35 -0.50 -2.24 4.86
C MET A 35 -0.76 -0.76 4.56
N VAL A 36 0.22 0.11 4.80
CA VAL A 36 0.12 1.54 4.47
C VAL A 36 -0.07 1.73 2.98
N GLU A 37 0.67 1.01 2.14
CA GLU A 37 0.51 1.11 0.68
C GLU A 37 -0.83 0.60 0.19
N MET A 38 -1.31 -0.51 0.76
CA MET A 38 -2.64 -1.01 0.49
C MET A 38 -3.72 0.04 0.82
N VAL A 39 -3.66 0.64 2.00
CA VAL A 39 -4.62 1.67 2.45
C VAL A 39 -4.53 2.93 1.56
N ALA A 40 -3.34 3.32 1.13
CA ALA A 40 -3.15 4.45 0.22
C ALA A 40 -3.82 4.23 -1.14
N ILE A 41 -3.70 3.02 -1.72
CA ILE A 41 -4.34 2.65 -2.99
C ILE A 41 -5.86 2.57 -2.83
N LEU A 42 -6.33 1.99 -1.72
CA LEU A 42 -7.74 1.94 -1.38
C LEU A 42 -8.33 3.35 -1.32
N GLY A 43 -7.67 4.28 -0.61
CA GLY A 43 -8.08 5.68 -0.57
C GLY A 43 -8.02 6.35 -1.94
N ARG A 44 -7.01 6.10 -2.75
CA ARG A 44 -6.91 6.70 -4.09
C ARG A 44 -8.03 6.20 -5.03
N GLU A 45 -8.29 4.90 -5.06
CA GLU A 45 -9.22 4.31 -6.03
C GLU A 45 -10.68 4.26 -5.56
N ASP A 46 -10.94 4.16 -4.25
CA ASP A 46 -12.31 4.11 -3.71
C ASP A 46 -12.91 5.51 -3.50
N TYR A 47 -12.07 6.49 -3.17
CA TYR A 47 -12.49 7.85 -2.85
C TYR A 47 -12.61 8.77 -4.07
N ASP A 48 -12.27 8.30 -5.27
CA ASP A 48 -12.25 9.17 -6.47
C ASP A 48 -13.59 9.86 -6.74
N GLY A 49 -14.74 9.36 -6.25
CA GLY A 49 -16.05 10.07 -6.28
C GLY A 49 -16.59 10.41 -7.69
N LYS A 50 -15.76 10.31 -8.72
CA LYS A 50 -16.00 10.58 -10.14
C LYS A 50 -16.79 9.46 -10.81
N LYS A 51 -16.90 8.31 -10.17
CA LYS A 51 -17.59 7.14 -10.69
C LYS A 51 -18.98 7.13 -10.05
N GLY A 52 -20.00 7.47 -10.83
CA GLY A 52 -21.40 7.40 -10.40
C GLY A 52 -21.79 6.01 -9.88
N PRO A 53 -23.00 5.85 -9.31
CA PRO A 53 -23.47 4.59 -8.75
C PRO A 53 -23.25 3.44 -9.74
N TYR A 54 -22.49 2.43 -9.31
CA TYR A 54 -21.98 1.41 -10.19
C TYR A 54 -23.07 0.42 -10.61
N THR A 55 -23.09 0.06 -11.90
CA THR A 55 -23.92 -1.02 -12.44
C THR A 55 -23.55 -2.40 -11.85
N ARG A 56 -22.30 -2.57 -11.39
CA ARG A 56 -21.80 -3.81 -10.75
C ARG A 56 -20.86 -3.48 -9.58
N PRO A 57 -21.35 -3.51 -8.32
CA PRO A 57 -20.56 -3.17 -7.13
C PRO A 57 -19.26 -3.98 -6.99
N ASN A 58 -19.30 -5.27 -7.33
CA ASN A 58 -18.13 -6.15 -7.22
C ASN A 58 -16.98 -5.79 -8.17
N MET A 59 -17.27 -5.18 -9.33
CA MET A 59 -16.25 -4.91 -10.35
C MET A 59 -15.21 -3.90 -9.86
N ARG A 60 -15.62 -2.90 -9.07
CA ARG A 60 -14.69 -1.92 -8.48
C ARG A 60 -13.79 -2.58 -7.45
N LYS A 61 -14.38 -3.36 -6.53
CA LYS A 61 -13.64 -4.10 -5.51
C LYS A 61 -12.57 -5.01 -6.13
N TYR A 62 -12.88 -5.69 -7.23
CA TYR A 62 -11.90 -6.51 -7.95
C TYR A 62 -10.80 -5.71 -8.63
N LYS A 63 -11.12 -4.55 -9.23
CA LYS A 63 -10.10 -3.68 -9.84
C LYS A 63 -9.13 -3.14 -8.80
N ILE A 64 -9.65 -2.59 -7.71
CA ILE A 64 -8.85 -2.08 -6.58
C ILE A 64 -7.96 -3.19 -6.01
N MET A 65 -8.53 -4.38 -5.79
CA MET A 65 -7.76 -5.53 -5.30
C MET A 65 -6.66 -5.97 -6.28
N SER A 66 -6.88 -5.80 -7.59
CA SER A 66 -5.85 -6.08 -8.58
C SER A 66 -4.73 -5.04 -8.54
N SER A 67 -5.08 -3.75 -8.43
CA SER A 67 -4.10 -2.67 -8.29
C SER A 67 -3.21 -2.90 -7.06
N VAL A 68 -3.80 -3.23 -5.89
CA VAL A 68 -3.07 -3.53 -4.65
C VAL A 68 -2.08 -4.69 -4.83
N VAL A 69 -2.49 -5.80 -5.47
CA VAL A 69 -1.60 -6.94 -5.72
C VAL A 69 -0.42 -6.51 -6.60
N THR A 70 -0.71 -5.83 -7.70
CA THR A 70 0.32 -5.41 -8.65
C THR A 70 1.33 -4.46 -8.02
N THR A 71 0.87 -3.46 -7.26
CA THR A 71 1.78 -2.51 -6.60
C THR A 71 2.63 -3.12 -5.51
N ILE A 72 2.09 -4.09 -4.73
CA ILE A 72 2.87 -4.75 -3.68
C ILE A 72 3.93 -5.65 -4.31
N GLU A 73 3.58 -6.36 -5.39
CA GLU A 73 4.53 -7.17 -6.16
C GLU A 73 5.63 -6.29 -6.79
N GLU A 74 5.29 -5.13 -7.35
CA GLU A 74 6.25 -4.21 -7.96
C GLU A 74 7.17 -3.54 -6.93
N LYS A 75 6.63 -3.08 -5.79
CA LYS A 75 7.41 -2.34 -4.78
C LYS A 75 8.24 -3.25 -3.88
N PHE A 76 7.65 -4.35 -3.42
CA PHE A 76 8.27 -5.21 -2.41
C PHE A 76 8.75 -6.55 -2.98
N GLY A 77 8.36 -6.91 -4.21
CA GLY A 77 8.65 -8.23 -4.78
C GLY A 77 7.86 -9.36 -4.11
N ILE A 78 6.84 -9.02 -3.32
CA ILE A 78 6.08 -9.98 -2.50
C ILE A 78 4.79 -10.34 -3.21
N LYS A 79 4.62 -11.63 -3.48
CA LYS A 79 3.40 -12.19 -4.08
C LYS A 79 2.36 -12.48 -3.00
N TRP A 80 1.35 -11.63 -2.91
CA TRP A 80 0.19 -11.85 -2.05
C TRP A 80 -0.95 -12.55 -2.79
N ALA A 81 -1.62 -13.46 -2.10
CA ALA A 81 -2.88 -14.00 -2.59
C ALA A 81 -3.99 -12.94 -2.46
N LYS A 82 -4.80 -12.78 -3.52
CA LYS A 82 -5.97 -11.87 -3.51
C LYS A 82 -6.91 -12.12 -2.33
N GLU A 83 -6.97 -13.35 -1.83
CA GLU A 83 -7.82 -13.73 -0.70
C GLU A 83 -7.26 -13.29 0.65
N GLN A 84 -5.93 -13.32 0.83
CA GLN A 84 -5.28 -12.79 2.02
C GLN A 84 -5.48 -11.27 2.13
N LEU A 85 -5.33 -10.55 1.01
CA LEU A 85 -5.61 -9.11 0.95
C LEU A 85 -7.08 -8.79 1.24
N ARG A 86 -8.03 -9.60 0.74
CA ARG A 86 -9.45 -9.43 1.09
C ARG A 86 -9.71 -9.60 2.57
N LYS A 87 -9.04 -10.56 3.21
CA LYS A 87 -9.15 -10.78 4.66
C LYS A 87 -8.60 -9.58 5.43
N CYS A 88 -7.38 -9.14 5.13
CA CYS A 88 -6.77 -7.96 5.75
C CYS A 88 -7.62 -6.69 5.58
N TRP A 89 -8.21 -6.48 4.40
CA TRP A 89 -9.17 -5.37 4.23
C TRP A 89 -10.39 -5.52 5.13
N SER A 90 -10.98 -6.71 5.20
CA SER A 90 -12.14 -6.93 6.07
C SER A 90 -11.81 -6.67 7.54
N ASP A 91 -10.61 -7.04 7.97
CA ASP A 91 -10.10 -6.79 9.32
C ASP A 91 -9.85 -5.29 9.59
N LEU A 92 -9.42 -4.51 8.58
CA LEU A 92 -9.23 -3.06 8.68
C LEU A 92 -10.54 -2.25 8.72
N LYS A 93 -11.63 -2.82 8.20
CA LYS A 93 -12.94 -2.16 8.15
C LYS A 93 -13.76 -2.38 9.44
N ASN A 94 -13.43 -3.44 10.18
CA ASN A 94 -14.06 -3.79 11.47
C ASN A 94 -13.52 -2.94 12.63
#